data_AF-A0A7J6SUE3-F1
#
_entry.id   AF-A0A7J6SUE3-F1
#
_cell.length_a   1.000
_cell.length_b   1.000
_cell.length_c   1.000
_cell.angle_alpha   90.00
_cell.angle_beta   90.00
_cell.angle_gamma   90.00
#
_symmetry.space_group_name_H-M   'P 1'
#
loop_
_entity.id
_entity.type
_entity.pdbx_description
1 polymer ?
#
loop_
_entity_poly.entity_id
_entity_poly.type
_entity_poly.pdbx_seq_one_letter_code
_entity_poly.pdbx_strand_id
1 'polypeptide(L)'
;ELALTRCKLPVSRYEDAIVDSVMNNNVTILVGGGGKVVFREVITQPRRVAATTVASRVAEEMGTILGEGQVGYAVRFDDKTNINTRIKFCTDGILLREAVLDPTLSRYTIVIIDEVVLMSATVVADKFKDYFLKSGCKVNTVLVPGRTHPVALYYTPTPEADFLEAAQLTIIQTLLGIEDINMYRNDDDDMDGDSRRKRRRRDGDILVFLPGVDNILSLHASLERLLPSIKRLYNSRHHHHSDEDKWHHPLNIRICDLYSSQSKDKQRDAFIPAGKDEVKIILSTNIAETSVTISGVTTVIDTGLAKTRVFDTLRISPISKASAAQRSGRAGRERPGVCYRLYPEVAYDNEMIEHSIPEILRSDMSYVLLQLLAMGVVGGGGGATTHTTTCPNLMDFPFVDKPSPKRIRIASRLLRRIGAIGADIASPTLTAKGRRMAQYP
;
A
#
# COMPACT_ATOMS: atom_id res chain seq x y z
N GLU A 1 26.82 4.46 -5.96
CA GLU A 1 25.75 4.03 -6.87
C GLU A 1 24.34 4.38 -6.35
N LEU A 2 23.95 3.96 -5.14
CA LEU A 2 22.63 4.27 -4.56
C LEU A 2 22.26 5.76 -4.52
N ALA A 3 23.21 6.64 -4.15
CA ALA A 3 22.99 8.09 -4.16
C ALA A 3 22.69 8.66 -5.56
N LEU A 4 23.32 8.13 -6.61
CA LEU A 4 23.07 8.53 -8.00
C LEU A 4 21.67 8.08 -8.45
N THR A 5 21.19 6.93 -7.98
CA THR A 5 19.83 6.45 -8.24
C THR A 5 18.79 7.31 -7.54
N ARG A 6 19.05 7.76 -6.30
CA ARG A 6 18.18 8.69 -5.54
C ARG A 6 17.96 10.00 -6.30
N CYS A 7 19.01 10.59 -6.88
CA CYS A 7 18.89 11.84 -7.63
C CYS A 7 17.94 11.73 -8.86
N LYS A 8 17.68 10.52 -9.37
CA LYS A 8 16.79 10.30 -10.52
C LYS A 8 15.30 10.23 -10.15
N LEU A 9 14.98 10.10 -8.86
CA LEU A 9 13.60 10.02 -8.38
C LEU A 9 12.84 11.33 -8.64
N PRO A 10 11.53 11.30 -8.97
CA PRO A 10 10.76 12.52 -9.26
C PRO A 10 10.82 13.57 -8.13
N VAL A 11 10.79 13.10 -6.90
CA VAL A 11 10.80 13.90 -5.66
C VAL A 11 12.08 14.73 -5.46
N SER A 12 13.23 14.30 -6.00
CA SER A 12 14.51 15.00 -5.79
C SER A 12 14.47 16.41 -6.39
N ARG A 13 13.66 16.60 -7.42
CA ARG A 13 13.42 17.90 -8.08
C ARG A 13 12.61 18.87 -7.23
N TYR A 14 11.92 18.36 -6.21
CA TYR A 14 11.04 19.12 -5.33
C TYR A 14 11.56 19.15 -3.89
N GLU A 15 12.79 18.67 -3.64
CA GLU A 15 13.36 18.57 -2.29
C GLU A 15 13.33 19.92 -1.55
N ASP A 16 13.79 21.00 -2.20
CA ASP A 16 13.78 22.35 -1.63
C ASP A 16 12.35 22.83 -1.31
N ALA A 17 11.41 22.63 -2.23
CA ALA A 17 10.01 23.01 -2.03
C ALA A 17 9.35 22.23 -0.87
N ILE A 18 9.73 20.96 -0.69
CA ILE A 18 9.26 20.11 0.42
C ILE A 18 9.86 20.60 1.73
N VAL A 19 11.17 20.83 1.79
CA VAL A 19 11.87 21.36 2.97
C VAL A 19 11.26 22.69 3.39
N ASP A 20 11.11 23.62 2.45
CA ASP A 20 10.52 24.94 2.70
C ASP A 20 9.08 24.82 3.22
N SER A 21 8.30 23.91 2.65
CA SER A 21 6.93 23.65 3.11
C SER A 21 6.91 23.13 4.54
N VAL A 22 7.76 22.15 4.87
CA VAL A 22 7.83 21.55 6.21
C VAL A 22 8.31 22.56 7.25
N MET A 23 9.28 23.40 6.92
CA MET A 23 9.85 24.37 7.86
C MET A 23 8.90 25.56 8.14
N ASN A 24 8.06 25.92 7.17
CA ASN A 24 7.22 27.12 7.26
C ASN A 24 5.76 26.85 7.61
N ASN A 25 5.32 25.59 7.76
CA ASN A 25 3.92 25.22 7.98
C ASN A 25 3.77 24.23 9.13
N ASN A 26 2.61 24.22 9.80
CA ASN A 26 2.32 23.19 10.81
C ASN A 26 2.06 21.83 10.17
N VAL A 27 1.45 21.83 8.98
CA VAL A 27 1.11 20.62 8.23
C VAL A 27 1.53 20.80 6.77
N THR A 28 2.23 19.80 6.23
CA THR A 28 2.52 19.70 4.80
C THR A 28 1.85 18.45 4.24
N ILE A 29 1.05 18.62 3.19
CA ILE A 29 0.38 17.52 2.47
C ILE A 29 1.17 17.26 1.19
N LEU A 30 1.74 16.06 1.08
CA LEU A 30 2.50 15.62 -0.09
C LEU A 30 1.64 14.72 -0.97
N VAL A 31 1.51 15.08 -2.25
CA VAL A 31 0.74 14.32 -3.24
C VAL A 31 1.69 13.80 -4.31
N GLY A 32 1.93 12.48 -4.36
CA GLY A 32 2.72 11.85 -5.45
C GLY A 32 3.89 10.97 -5.03
N GLY A 33 4.66 10.51 -6.02
CA GLY A 33 5.70 9.47 -5.90
C GLY A 33 6.96 9.91 -5.13
N GLY A 34 7.47 9.01 -4.29
CA GLY A 34 8.19 9.35 -3.06
C GLY A 34 9.71 9.52 -3.13
N GLY A 35 10.16 10.33 -2.18
CA GLY A 35 11.48 10.38 -1.55
C GLY A 35 11.36 11.16 -0.25
N LYS A 36 12.26 10.90 0.69
CA LYS A 36 12.16 11.36 2.07
C LYS A 36 13.29 12.34 2.37
N VAL A 37 12.93 13.47 2.97
CA VAL A 37 13.83 14.50 3.53
C VAL A 37 14.16 14.08 4.98
N VAL A 38 15.31 14.49 5.55
CA VAL A 38 15.89 13.85 6.76
C VAL A 38 15.93 14.76 8.01
N PHE A 39 15.13 14.46 9.02
CA PHE A 39 15.20 14.95 10.42
C PHE A 39 14.96 13.82 11.46
N ARG A 40 14.80 14.13 12.77
CA ARG A 40 14.41 13.13 13.80
C ARG A 40 12.92 12.84 13.65
N GLU A 41 12.60 11.73 13.01
CA GLU A 41 11.31 11.47 12.39
C GLU A 41 10.73 10.14 12.83
N VAL A 42 9.40 10.11 12.96
CA VAL A 42 8.63 8.87 12.95
C VAL A 42 7.79 8.82 11.67
N ILE A 43 7.89 7.71 10.96
CA ILE A 43 7.21 7.48 9.69
C ILE A 43 6.28 6.30 9.89
N THR A 44 4.98 6.53 9.75
CA THR A 44 4.02 5.44 9.84
C THR A 44 3.92 4.70 8.51
N GLN A 45 3.57 3.41 8.60
CA GLN A 45 3.23 2.57 7.47
C GLN A 45 2.01 1.73 7.88
N PRO A 46 0.99 1.57 7.02
CA PRO A 46 -0.18 0.78 7.36
C PRO A 46 0.15 -0.72 7.51
N ARG A 47 1.30 -1.17 6.96
CA ARG A 47 1.69 -2.57 6.89
C ARG A 47 3.02 -2.83 7.57
N ARG A 48 3.08 -3.90 8.36
CA ARG A 48 4.32 -4.38 9.02
C ARG A 48 5.45 -4.59 8.02
N VAL A 49 5.15 -5.24 6.90
CA VAL A 49 6.15 -5.55 5.86
C VAL A 49 6.74 -4.27 5.29
N ALA A 50 5.91 -3.29 4.95
CA ALA A 50 6.35 -1.99 4.44
C ALA A 50 7.23 -1.25 5.45
N ALA A 51 6.84 -1.20 6.73
CA ALA A 51 7.67 -0.61 7.79
C ALA A 51 9.06 -1.27 7.85
N THR A 52 9.13 -2.60 7.78
CA THR A 52 10.39 -3.34 7.87
C THR A 52 11.26 -3.21 6.62
N THR A 53 10.66 -3.29 5.42
CA THR A 53 11.41 -3.30 4.16
C THR A 53 11.90 -1.89 3.81
N VAL A 54 11.07 -0.86 4.01
CA VAL A 54 11.47 0.54 3.80
C VAL A 54 12.55 0.94 4.79
N ALA A 55 12.46 0.55 6.06
CA ALA A 55 13.51 0.81 7.04
C ALA A 55 14.84 0.15 6.65
N SER A 56 14.82 -1.11 6.23
CA SER A 56 16.02 -1.81 5.75
C SER A 56 16.64 -1.09 4.56
N ARG A 57 15.81 -0.68 3.59
CA ARG A 57 16.27 0.04 2.40
C ARG A 57 16.89 1.39 2.74
N VAL A 58 16.26 2.17 3.62
CA VAL A 58 16.78 3.46 4.05
C VAL A 58 18.07 3.31 4.85
N ALA A 59 18.17 2.26 5.67
CA ALA A 59 19.41 1.94 6.39
C ALA A 59 20.57 1.64 5.43
N GLU A 60 20.33 0.83 4.39
CA GLU A 60 21.29 0.54 3.31
C GLU A 60 21.70 1.81 2.56
N GLU A 61 20.74 2.67 2.21
CA GLU A 61 21.00 3.93 1.49
C GLU A 61 21.80 4.93 2.32
N MET A 62 21.62 4.92 3.64
CA MET A 62 22.37 5.76 4.59
C MET A 62 23.69 5.12 5.05
N GLY A 63 24.01 3.89 4.62
CA GLY A 63 25.21 3.18 5.05
C GLY A 63 25.22 2.87 6.55
N THR A 64 24.04 2.68 7.18
CA THR A 64 23.90 2.40 8.61
C THR A 64 23.35 0.99 8.85
N ILE A 65 23.70 0.40 9.99
CA ILE A 65 23.14 -0.89 10.41
C ILE A 65 21.72 -0.66 10.96
N LEU A 66 20.75 -1.39 10.45
CA LEU A 66 19.34 -1.30 10.85
C LEU A 66 19.17 -1.70 12.33
N GLY A 67 18.64 -0.79 13.14
CA GLY A 67 18.40 -0.98 14.58
C GLY A 67 19.60 -0.73 15.48
N GLU A 68 20.80 -0.55 14.92
CA GLU A 68 22.02 -0.22 15.65
C GLU A 68 22.52 1.20 15.40
N GLY A 69 22.27 1.75 14.21
CA GLY A 69 22.61 3.14 13.90
C GLY A 69 21.40 4.07 13.85
N GLN A 70 21.34 4.92 12.83
CA GLN A 70 20.40 6.04 12.79
C GLN A 70 18.98 5.65 12.35
N VAL A 71 18.81 4.45 11.79
CA VAL A 71 17.54 3.99 11.22
C VAL A 71 17.07 2.74 11.98
N GLY A 72 15.81 2.72 12.35
CA GLY A 72 15.17 1.59 13.04
C GLY A 72 13.71 1.44 12.66
N TYR A 73 13.09 0.35 13.11
CA TYR A 73 11.65 0.16 12.98
C TYR A 73 11.01 -0.41 14.23
N ALA A 74 9.71 -0.16 14.42
CA ALA A 74 8.91 -0.77 15.47
C ALA A 74 7.56 -1.25 14.94
N VAL A 75 7.31 -2.55 15.08
CA VAL A 75 6.03 -3.19 14.77
C VAL A 75 5.58 -4.05 15.95
N ARG A 76 4.33 -4.53 15.97
CA ARG A 76 3.83 -5.36 17.06
C ARG A 76 4.74 -6.58 17.27
N PHE A 77 5.25 -6.74 18.49
CA PHE A 77 6.16 -7.80 18.95
C PHE A 77 7.57 -7.81 18.32
N ASP A 78 7.97 -6.76 17.61
CA ASP A 78 9.27 -6.69 16.97
C ASP A 78 9.72 -5.23 16.84
N ASP A 79 10.65 -4.83 17.71
CA ASP A 79 11.19 -3.49 17.82
C ASP A 79 12.70 -3.54 17.63
N LYS A 80 13.17 -2.89 16.56
CA LYS A 80 14.57 -2.69 16.22
C LYS A 80 14.88 -1.20 16.23
N THR A 81 14.76 -0.60 17.41
CA THR A 81 15.16 0.79 17.67
C THR A 81 16.12 0.87 18.85
N ASN A 82 16.89 1.95 18.91
CA ASN A 82 17.84 2.21 19.98
C ASN A 82 17.95 3.71 20.28
N ILE A 83 18.82 4.08 21.21
CA ILE A 83 19.04 5.49 21.60
C ILE A 83 19.54 6.38 20.45
N ASN A 84 20.27 5.81 19.49
CA ASN A 84 20.82 6.50 18.33
C ASN A 84 19.84 6.60 17.15
N THR A 85 18.67 5.94 17.25
CA THR A 85 17.68 5.93 16.18
C THR A 85 17.11 7.33 16.00
N ARG A 86 17.37 7.92 14.83
CA ARG A 86 16.86 9.23 14.41
C ARG A 86 15.64 9.09 13.51
N ILE A 87 15.63 8.07 12.64
CA ILE A 87 14.53 7.78 11.73
C ILE A 87 13.89 6.47 12.14
N LYS A 88 12.63 6.53 12.57
CA LYS A 88 11.87 5.37 13.01
C LYS A 88 10.71 5.09 12.04
N PHE A 89 10.70 3.90 11.47
CA PHE A 89 9.54 3.39 10.72
C PHE A 89 8.65 2.56 11.64
N CYS A 90 7.35 2.81 11.69
CA CYS A 90 6.48 2.02 12.54
C CYS A 90 5.11 1.77 11.92
N THR A 91 4.39 0.78 12.43
CA THR A 91 2.96 0.66 12.10
C THR A 91 2.13 1.73 12.79
N ASP A 92 1.01 2.14 12.20
CA ASP A 92 0.10 3.16 12.78
C ASP A 92 -0.27 2.85 14.24
N GLY A 93 -0.57 1.58 14.54
CA GLY A 93 -0.91 1.14 15.90
C GLY A 93 0.22 1.29 16.93
N ILE A 94 1.49 1.27 16.50
CA ILE A 94 2.63 1.52 17.39
C ILE A 94 2.71 3.01 17.73
N LEU A 95 2.56 3.90 16.74
CA LEU A 95 2.55 5.33 16.98
C LEU A 95 1.36 5.74 17.86
N LEU A 96 0.16 5.19 17.60
CA LEU A 96 -1.02 5.42 18.45
C LEU A 96 -0.77 5.01 19.90
N ARG A 97 -0.09 3.88 20.13
CA ARG A 97 0.27 3.44 21.49
C ARG A 97 1.24 4.39 22.17
N GLU A 98 2.21 4.91 21.42
CA GLU A 98 3.12 5.94 21.94
C GLU A 98 2.38 7.23 22.27
N ALA A 99 1.41 7.64 21.45
CA ALA A 99 0.56 8.80 21.71
C ALA A 99 -0.29 8.65 22.99
N VAL A 100 -0.68 7.43 23.38
CA VAL A 100 -1.34 7.22 24.69
C VAL A 100 -0.42 7.53 25.86
N LEU A 101 0.87 7.21 25.73
CA LEU A 101 1.87 7.41 26.79
C LEU A 101 2.42 8.84 26.79
N ASP A 102 2.55 9.42 25.59
CA ASP A 102 3.01 10.78 25.34
C ASP A 102 2.08 11.43 24.30
N PRO A 103 0.95 12.03 24.74
CA PRO A 103 -0.03 12.64 23.84
C PRO A 103 0.51 13.78 22.97
N THR A 104 1.60 14.40 23.41
CA THR A 104 2.29 15.45 22.65
C THR A 104 3.30 14.91 21.65
N LEU A 105 3.58 13.60 21.69
CA LEU A 105 4.63 12.95 20.93
C LEU A 105 5.98 13.70 21.02
N SER A 106 6.29 14.20 22.21
CA SER A 106 7.43 15.09 22.52
C SER A 106 8.80 14.58 22.08
N ARG A 107 8.93 13.25 21.86
CA ARG A 107 10.14 12.61 21.34
C ARG A 107 10.44 12.92 19.88
N TYR A 108 9.42 13.29 19.10
CA TYR A 108 9.51 13.48 17.66
C TYR A 108 9.35 14.95 17.30
N THR A 109 10.21 15.44 16.41
CA THR A 109 10.08 16.80 15.87
C THR A 109 9.15 16.81 14.65
N ILE A 110 9.11 15.70 13.90
CA ILE A 110 8.32 15.54 12.68
C ILE A 110 7.66 14.16 12.71
N VAL A 111 6.36 14.13 12.40
CA VAL A 111 5.58 12.91 12.20
C VAL A 111 5.15 12.85 10.74
N ILE A 112 5.52 11.76 10.06
CA ILE A 112 5.14 11.51 8.67
C ILE A 112 4.11 10.39 8.66
N ILE A 113 2.90 10.69 8.19
CA ILE A 113 1.85 9.70 7.97
C ILE A 113 1.92 9.29 6.49
N ASP A 114 2.40 8.09 6.23
CA ASP A 114 2.52 7.57 4.86
C ASP A 114 1.22 6.85 4.42
N GLU A 115 1.01 6.74 3.12
CA GLU A 115 -0.14 6.04 2.52
C GLU A 115 -1.55 6.49 2.97
N VAL A 116 -1.73 7.81 3.13
CA VAL A 116 -3.06 8.38 3.33
C VAL A 116 -3.82 8.36 1.99
N VAL A 117 -4.52 7.26 1.70
CA VAL A 117 -5.35 7.14 0.49
C VAL A 117 -6.80 6.82 0.88
N LEU A 118 -7.70 7.76 0.64
CA LEU A 118 -9.15 7.57 0.81
C LEU A 118 -9.91 7.56 -0.51
N MET A 119 -9.40 8.26 -1.53
CA MET A 119 -10.08 8.48 -2.80
C MET A 119 -9.10 8.62 -3.98
N SER A 120 -8.96 9.80 -4.58
CA SER A 120 -7.84 10.16 -5.44
C SER A 120 -6.81 10.96 -4.65
N ALA A 121 -5.54 10.92 -5.04
CA ALA A 121 -4.49 11.62 -4.31
C ALA A 121 -4.75 13.14 -4.22
N THR A 122 -5.39 13.74 -5.23
CA THR A 122 -5.76 15.16 -5.27
C THR A 122 -6.96 15.48 -4.39
N VAL A 123 -8.06 14.73 -4.48
CA VAL A 123 -9.26 15.02 -3.68
C VAL A 123 -9.03 14.70 -2.19
N VAL A 124 -8.20 13.69 -1.88
CA VAL A 124 -7.71 13.47 -0.52
C VAL A 124 -6.99 14.71 0.00
N ALA A 125 -6.08 15.28 -0.80
CA ALA A 125 -5.28 16.42 -0.37
C ALA A 125 -6.14 17.65 -0.03
N ASP A 126 -7.13 17.96 -0.86
CA ASP A 126 -8.04 19.09 -0.60
C ASP A 126 -8.87 18.86 0.68
N LYS A 127 -9.39 17.64 0.87
CA LYS A 127 -10.13 17.28 2.08
C LYS A 127 -9.29 17.44 3.35
N PHE A 128 -8.05 16.96 3.34
CA PHE A 128 -7.15 17.09 4.48
C PHE A 128 -6.71 18.54 4.70
N LYS A 129 -6.49 19.29 3.61
CA LYS A 129 -6.18 20.72 3.68
C LYS A 129 -7.30 21.48 4.38
N ASP A 130 -8.54 21.29 3.97
CA ASP A 130 -9.72 21.90 4.60
C ASP A 130 -9.86 21.51 6.07
N TYR A 131 -9.61 20.24 6.39
CA TYR A 131 -9.67 19.72 7.75
C TYR A 131 -8.68 20.42 8.70
N PHE A 132 -7.41 20.53 8.30
CA PHE A 132 -6.39 21.17 9.12
C PHE A 132 -6.52 22.69 9.15
N LEU A 133 -6.94 23.32 8.05
CA LEU A 133 -7.23 24.77 8.04
C LEU A 133 -8.36 25.14 9.02
N LYS A 134 -9.43 24.34 9.08
CA LYS A 134 -10.51 24.52 10.07
C LYS A 134 -10.05 24.39 11.51
N SER A 135 -8.94 23.68 11.74
CA SER A 135 -8.32 23.51 13.05
C SER A 135 -7.32 24.62 13.39
N GLY A 136 -7.19 25.66 12.55
CA GLY A 136 -6.28 26.78 12.75
C GLY A 136 -4.82 26.51 12.38
N CYS A 137 -4.52 25.37 11.75
CA CYS A 137 -3.16 25.05 11.32
C CYS A 137 -2.80 25.83 10.05
N LYS A 138 -1.53 26.24 9.93
CA LYS A 138 -0.96 26.67 8.66
C LYS A 138 -0.63 25.43 7.83
N VAL A 139 -1.25 25.30 6.65
CA VAL A 139 -1.16 24.11 5.80
C VAL A 139 -0.66 24.48 4.42
N ASN A 140 0.24 23.67 3.87
CA ASN A 140 0.64 23.75 2.47
C ASN A 140 0.55 22.39 1.78
N THR A 141 0.27 22.40 0.47
CA THR A 141 0.19 21.19 -0.36
C THR A 141 1.28 21.24 -1.40
N VAL A 142 2.11 20.20 -1.48
CA VAL A 142 3.15 20.06 -2.49
C VAL A 142 2.80 18.87 -3.38
N LEU A 143 2.57 19.16 -4.67
CA LEU A 143 2.28 18.16 -5.69
C LEU A 143 3.58 17.73 -6.36
N VAL A 144 3.92 16.45 -6.23
CA VAL A 144 5.03 15.81 -6.93
C VAL A 144 4.44 14.98 -8.07
N PRO A 145 4.40 15.48 -9.31
CA PRO A 145 3.87 14.70 -10.43
C PRO A 145 4.63 13.38 -10.55
N GLY A 146 3.87 12.28 -10.60
CA GLY A 146 4.44 10.95 -10.76
C GLY A 146 5.13 10.81 -12.12
N ARG A 147 6.24 10.06 -12.15
CA ARG A 147 6.78 9.50 -13.40
C ARG A 147 6.29 8.09 -13.56
N THR A 148 5.03 7.92 -13.93
CA THR A 148 4.54 6.62 -14.39
C THR A 148 4.60 6.61 -15.91
N HIS A 149 5.31 5.64 -16.46
CA HIS A 149 5.25 5.34 -17.87
C HIS A 149 3.84 4.84 -18.25
N PRO A 150 3.43 4.99 -19.52
CA PRO A 150 2.11 4.54 -19.95
C PRO A 150 1.93 3.03 -19.70
N VAL A 151 0.73 2.67 -19.25
CA VAL A 151 0.33 1.27 -19.02
C VAL A 151 -0.86 0.97 -19.93
N ALA A 152 -0.69 0.06 -20.89
CA ALA A 152 -1.79 -0.39 -21.73
C ALA A 152 -2.74 -1.28 -20.91
N LEU A 153 -4.04 -0.98 -20.97
CA LEU A 153 -5.08 -1.73 -20.25
C LEU A 153 -5.80 -2.68 -21.20
N TYR A 154 -6.01 -3.91 -20.74
CA TYR A 154 -6.77 -4.95 -21.43
C TYR A 154 -7.83 -5.51 -20.48
N TYR A 155 -9.02 -5.78 -20.99
CA TYR A 155 -10.13 -6.36 -20.24
C TYR A 155 -10.57 -7.69 -20.86
N THR A 156 -11.09 -8.60 -20.04
CA THR A 156 -11.77 -9.78 -20.58
C THR A 156 -13.09 -9.37 -21.22
N PRO A 157 -13.53 -10.03 -22.30
CA PRO A 157 -14.79 -9.67 -22.97
C PRO A 157 -16.01 -10.06 -22.12
N THR A 158 -15.87 -11.11 -21.31
CA THR A 158 -16.93 -11.66 -20.46
C THR A 158 -16.43 -11.88 -19.04
N PRO A 159 -17.32 -11.92 -18.03
CA PRO A 159 -16.95 -12.26 -16.67
C PRO A 159 -16.33 -13.66 -16.59
N GLU A 160 -15.16 -13.76 -15.94
CA GLU A 160 -14.48 -15.03 -15.73
C GLU A 160 -15.03 -15.73 -14.48
N ALA A 161 -15.61 -16.92 -14.66
CA ALA A 161 -16.13 -17.71 -13.54
C ALA A 161 -15.00 -18.26 -12.65
N ASP A 162 -13.89 -18.69 -13.28
CA ASP A 162 -12.68 -19.13 -12.60
C ASP A 162 -11.52 -18.18 -12.89
N PHE A 163 -11.36 -17.18 -12.00
CA PHE A 163 -10.28 -16.21 -12.10
C PHE A 163 -8.88 -16.82 -11.92
N LEU A 164 -8.76 -18.02 -11.30
CA LEU A 164 -7.47 -18.70 -11.15
C LEU A 164 -7.03 -19.31 -12.47
N GLU A 165 -7.94 -19.98 -13.17
CA GLU A 165 -7.69 -20.52 -14.50
C GLU A 165 -7.38 -19.40 -15.49
N ALA A 166 -8.18 -18.32 -15.50
CA ALA A 166 -7.92 -17.15 -16.33
C ALA A 166 -6.54 -16.55 -16.06
N ALA A 167 -6.17 -16.36 -14.78
CA ALA A 167 -4.84 -15.86 -14.42
C ALA A 167 -3.72 -16.80 -14.89
N GLN A 168 -3.90 -18.12 -14.74
CA GLN A 168 -2.93 -19.09 -15.22
C GLN A 168 -2.73 -19.00 -16.74
N LEU A 169 -3.82 -18.93 -17.50
CA LEU A 169 -3.78 -18.80 -18.96
C LEU A 169 -3.06 -17.51 -19.38
N THR A 170 -3.43 -16.36 -18.79
CA THR A 170 -2.81 -15.07 -19.10
C THR A 170 -1.31 -15.07 -18.79
N ILE A 171 -0.87 -15.71 -17.69
CA ILE A 171 0.57 -15.88 -17.38
C ILE A 171 1.26 -16.67 -18.49
N ILE A 172 0.70 -17.83 -18.88
CA ILE A 172 1.30 -18.70 -19.89
C ILE A 172 1.35 -17.99 -21.25
N GLN A 173 0.28 -17.32 -21.66
CA GLN A 173 0.23 -16.55 -22.91
C GLN A 173 1.26 -15.42 -22.92
N THR A 174 1.38 -14.70 -21.80
CA THR A 174 2.39 -13.64 -21.62
C THR A 174 3.80 -14.20 -21.76
N LEU A 175 4.11 -15.32 -21.10
CA LEU A 175 5.42 -15.98 -21.17
C LEU A 175 5.77 -16.47 -22.59
N LEU A 176 4.78 -16.97 -23.33
CA LEU A 176 4.94 -17.46 -24.70
C LEU A 176 4.89 -16.35 -25.75
N GLY A 177 4.67 -15.09 -25.36
CA GLY A 177 4.55 -13.95 -26.27
C GLY A 177 3.39 -14.09 -27.25
N ILE A 178 2.31 -14.78 -26.84
CA ILE A 178 1.09 -14.91 -27.62
C ILE A 178 0.25 -13.67 -27.32
N GLU A 179 0.03 -12.84 -28.34
CA GLU A 179 -0.97 -11.77 -28.23
C GLU A 179 -2.35 -12.42 -28.13
N ASP A 180 -3.08 -12.10 -27.07
CA ASP A 180 -4.44 -12.61 -26.85
C ASP A 180 -5.35 -12.09 -27.96
N ILE A 181 -5.96 -13.01 -28.72
CA ILE A 181 -6.93 -12.68 -29.78
C ILE A 181 -8.26 -12.18 -29.17
N ASN A 182 -8.48 -12.37 -27.86
CA ASN A 182 -9.77 -12.16 -27.21
C ASN A 182 -9.83 -10.98 -26.21
N MET A 183 -8.76 -10.21 -26.02
CA MET A 183 -8.78 -9.00 -25.17
C MET A 183 -8.70 -7.75 -26.03
N TYR A 184 -9.64 -6.83 -25.84
CA TYR A 184 -9.69 -5.56 -26.57
C TYR A 184 -8.92 -4.45 -25.82
N ARG A 185 -8.39 -3.48 -26.58
CA ARG A 185 -7.59 -2.34 -26.10
C ARG A 185 -8.37 -1.05 -26.34
N ASN A 186 -8.36 -0.13 -25.37
CA ASN A 186 -9.14 1.12 -25.43
C ASN A 186 -8.48 2.28 -26.18
N ASP A 187 -7.22 2.14 -26.61
CA ASP A 187 -6.47 3.23 -27.24
C ASP A 187 -6.74 3.26 -28.76
N ASP A 188 -7.88 3.81 -29.18
CA ASP A 188 -8.18 4.12 -30.60
C ASP A 188 -8.09 5.62 -30.95
N ASP A 189 -7.49 6.45 -30.09
CA ASP A 189 -7.13 7.83 -30.43
C ASP A 189 -5.61 7.95 -30.69
N ASP A 190 -5.26 8.13 -31.98
CA ASP A 190 -4.01 8.65 -32.52
C ASP A 190 -2.69 7.88 -32.25
N MET A 191 -2.54 6.71 -32.86
CA MET A 191 -1.22 6.12 -33.09
C MET A 191 -1.02 5.69 -34.54
N ASP A 192 -0.02 6.31 -35.18
CA ASP A 192 0.43 6.07 -36.54
C ASP A 192 0.61 4.58 -36.85
N GLY A 193 0.12 4.15 -38.02
CA GLY A 193 -0.09 2.76 -38.42
C GLY A 193 1.14 1.86 -38.56
N ASP A 194 2.34 2.37 -38.26
CA ASP A 194 3.63 1.67 -38.45
C ASP A 194 4.08 0.85 -37.21
N SER A 195 3.41 0.99 -36.07
CA SER A 195 3.79 0.28 -34.83
C SER A 195 3.24 -1.15 -34.70
N ARG A 196 2.43 -1.64 -35.66
CA ARG A 196 1.74 -2.94 -35.58
C ARG A 196 2.64 -4.19 -35.74
N ARG A 197 3.96 -4.06 -35.94
CA ARG A 197 4.80 -5.19 -36.41
C ARG A 197 6.18 -5.41 -35.76
N LYS A 198 6.48 -4.88 -34.57
CA LYS A 198 7.69 -5.29 -33.82
C LYS A 198 7.34 -6.19 -32.65
N ARG A 199 7.32 -7.51 -32.91
CA ARG A 199 7.37 -8.58 -31.89
C ARG A 199 8.61 -8.41 -31.02
N ARG A 200 8.54 -7.55 -30.00
CA ARG A 200 9.54 -7.44 -28.95
C ARG A 200 9.19 -8.45 -27.87
N ARG A 201 10.17 -9.25 -27.44
CA ARG A 201 10.11 -9.95 -26.14
C ARG A 201 9.60 -8.94 -25.11
N ARG A 202 8.58 -9.31 -24.34
CA ARG A 202 8.14 -8.48 -23.22
C ARG A 202 9.17 -8.62 -22.11
N ASP A 203 10.15 -7.75 -22.13
CA ASP A 203 11.17 -7.69 -21.09
C ASP A 203 10.54 -7.21 -19.78
N GLY A 204 10.46 -8.11 -18.80
CA GLY A 204 10.15 -7.77 -17.42
C GLY A 204 9.34 -8.83 -16.69
N ASP A 205 9.14 -8.56 -15.40
CA ASP A 205 8.51 -9.45 -14.45
C ASP A 205 6.99 -9.32 -14.49
N ILE A 206 6.31 -10.39 -14.08
CA ILE A 206 4.85 -10.47 -14.01
C ILE A 206 4.41 -10.37 -12.55
N LEU A 207 3.49 -9.44 -12.25
CA LEU A 207 2.86 -9.31 -10.95
C LEU A 207 1.37 -9.69 -11.04
N VAL A 208 0.96 -10.68 -10.26
CA VAL A 208 -0.40 -11.22 -10.26
C VAL A 208 -1.08 -10.89 -8.93
N PHE A 209 -2.24 -10.24 -8.98
CA PHE A 209 -3.03 -9.94 -7.80
C PHE A 209 -4.11 -11.02 -7.57
N LEU A 210 -3.99 -11.72 -6.44
CA LEU A 210 -4.91 -12.78 -6.00
C LEU A 210 -5.58 -12.41 -4.67
N PRO A 211 -6.81 -12.87 -4.40
CA PRO A 211 -7.56 -12.43 -3.23
C PRO A 211 -7.04 -13.02 -1.91
N GLY A 212 -6.40 -14.18 -1.91
CA GLY A 212 -5.99 -14.86 -0.68
C GLY A 212 -4.82 -15.83 -0.84
N VAL A 213 -4.31 -16.29 0.31
CA VAL A 213 -3.16 -17.20 0.40
C VAL A 213 -3.44 -18.54 -0.28
N ASP A 214 -4.63 -19.10 -0.07
CA ASP A 214 -5.01 -20.38 -0.68
C ASP A 214 -4.94 -20.30 -2.21
N ASN A 215 -5.41 -19.19 -2.78
CA ASN A 215 -5.36 -18.94 -4.22
C ASN A 215 -3.92 -18.83 -4.73
N ILE A 216 -3.04 -18.15 -3.97
CA ILE A 216 -1.61 -18.03 -4.30
C ILE A 216 -0.96 -19.41 -4.35
N LEU A 217 -1.13 -20.22 -3.30
CA LEU A 217 -0.50 -21.54 -3.20
C LEU A 217 -1.04 -22.51 -4.26
N SER A 218 -2.34 -22.48 -4.55
CA SER A 218 -2.94 -23.29 -5.62
C SER A 218 -2.40 -22.91 -7.00
N LEU A 219 -2.32 -21.62 -7.32
CA LEU A 219 -1.79 -21.18 -8.61
C LEU A 219 -0.29 -21.47 -8.74
N HIS A 220 0.48 -21.25 -7.67
CA HIS A 220 1.90 -21.59 -7.60
C HIS A 220 2.12 -23.06 -7.95
N ALA A 221 1.46 -23.98 -7.23
CA ALA A 221 1.61 -25.41 -7.46
C ALA A 221 1.19 -25.82 -8.87
N SER A 222 0.14 -25.20 -9.41
CA SER A 222 -0.31 -25.46 -10.78
C SER A 222 0.71 -24.98 -11.82
N LEU A 223 1.29 -23.79 -11.64
CA LEU A 223 2.32 -23.25 -12.53
C LEU A 223 3.60 -24.09 -12.51
N GLU A 224 4.10 -24.45 -11.32
CA GLU A 224 5.28 -25.32 -11.15
C GLU A 224 5.15 -26.63 -11.93
N ARG A 225 3.98 -27.27 -11.84
CA ARG A 225 3.66 -28.49 -12.59
C ARG A 225 3.66 -28.29 -14.11
N LEU A 226 3.29 -27.09 -14.60
CA LEU A 226 3.23 -26.77 -16.03
C LEU A 226 4.56 -26.24 -16.58
N LEU A 227 5.49 -25.76 -15.74
CA LEU A 227 6.78 -25.19 -16.16
C LEU A 227 7.54 -26.06 -17.18
N PRO A 228 7.65 -27.40 -17.04
CA PRO A 228 8.34 -28.22 -18.02
C PRO A 228 7.70 -28.18 -19.41
N SER A 229 6.36 -28.07 -19.48
CA SER A 229 5.62 -27.97 -20.73
C SER A 229 5.73 -26.58 -21.35
N ILE A 230 5.66 -25.52 -20.52
CA ILE A 230 5.85 -24.13 -20.95
C ILE A 230 7.25 -23.94 -21.54
N LYS A 231 8.29 -24.44 -20.86
CA LYS A 231 9.69 -24.38 -21.34
C LYS A 231 9.87 -25.11 -22.67
N ARG A 232 9.25 -26.29 -22.84
CA ARG A 232 9.25 -27.03 -24.11
C ARG A 232 8.61 -26.23 -25.25
N LEU A 233 7.40 -25.71 -25.04
CA LEU A 233 6.67 -24.92 -26.02
C LEU A 233 7.40 -23.64 -26.42
N TYR A 234 7.99 -22.96 -25.43
CA TYR A 234 8.81 -21.77 -25.66
C TYR A 234 10.00 -22.08 -26.57
N ASN A 235 10.76 -23.12 -26.24
CA ASN A 235 11.94 -23.51 -27.00
C ASN A 235 11.57 -23.92 -28.44
N SER A 236 10.50 -24.69 -28.63
CA SER A 236 10.05 -25.11 -29.97
C SER A 236 9.66 -23.93 -30.88
N ARG A 237 9.05 -22.87 -30.33
CA ARG A 237 8.65 -21.68 -31.10
C ARG A 237 9.83 -20.85 -31.58
N HIS A 238 10.94 -20.88 -30.86
CA HIS A 238 12.11 -20.05 -31.13
C HIS A 238 13.24 -20.76 -31.90
N HIS A 239 13.02 -21.97 -32.42
CA HIS A 239 14.00 -22.72 -33.24
C HIS A 239 13.98 -22.38 -34.76
N HIS A 240 13.07 -21.51 -35.23
CA HIS A 240 12.87 -21.23 -36.67
C HIS A 240 13.27 -19.81 -37.12
N HIS A 241 14.21 -19.14 -36.43
CA HIS A 241 14.86 -17.94 -36.98
C HIS A 241 16.32 -18.24 -37.26
N SER A 242 16.68 -18.05 -38.54
CA SER A 242 17.97 -18.32 -39.16
C SER A 242 19.13 -17.55 -38.52
N ASP A 243 20.16 -18.30 -38.12
CA ASP A 243 21.62 -18.08 -38.20
C ASP A 243 22.30 -16.70 -38.06
N GLU A 244 21.64 -15.60 -37.70
CA GLU A 244 22.34 -14.34 -37.38
C GLU A 244 21.96 -13.68 -36.03
N ASP A 245 20.91 -14.13 -35.34
CA ASP A 245 20.54 -13.61 -34.01
C ASP A 245 21.04 -14.50 -32.86
N LYS A 246 22.15 -14.07 -32.24
CA LYS A 246 22.90 -14.70 -31.11
C LYS A 246 22.14 -14.95 -29.79
N TRP A 247 20.81 -15.02 -29.75
CA TRP A 247 20.04 -14.94 -28.48
C TRP A 247 19.11 -16.13 -28.20
N HIS A 248 19.65 -17.36 -28.22
CA HIS A 248 18.96 -18.54 -27.68
C HIS A 248 19.28 -18.72 -26.19
N HIS A 249 18.60 -17.97 -25.32
CA HIS A 249 18.64 -18.27 -23.87
C HIS A 249 17.42 -19.07 -23.44
N PRO A 250 17.59 -20.17 -22.66
CA PRO A 250 16.49 -20.94 -22.11
C PRO A 250 15.65 -20.05 -21.19
N LEU A 251 14.32 -20.18 -21.26
CA LEU A 251 13.40 -19.45 -20.40
C LEU A 251 13.57 -19.93 -18.95
N ASN A 252 14.31 -19.18 -18.14
CA ASN A 252 14.36 -19.40 -16.70
C ASN A 252 13.21 -18.64 -16.03
N ILE A 253 12.42 -19.34 -15.21
CA ILE A 253 11.25 -18.77 -14.55
C ILE A 253 11.42 -18.97 -13.06
N ARG A 254 11.24 -17.90 -12.30
CA ARG A 254 11.20 -17.94 -10.83
C ARG A 254 9.85 -17.47 -10.34
N ILE A 255 9.15 -18.34 -9.61
CA ILE A 255 7.85 -18.03 -9.01
C ILE A 255 8.10 -17.60 -7.56
N CYS A 256 7.53 -16.46 -7.16
CA CYS A 256 7.64 -15.92 -5.82
C CYS A 256 6.25 -15.63 -5.26
N ASP A 257 6.00 -16.07 -4.02
CA ASP A 257 4.78 -15.73 -3.30
C ASP A 257 5.01 -14.49 -2.45
N LEU A 258 3.99 -13.63 -2.35
CA LEU A 258 4.04 -12.44 -1.51
C LEU A 258 2.71 -12.19 -0.80
N TYR A 259 2.64 -12.57 0.48
CA TYR A 259 1.47 -12.36 1.34
C TYR A 259 1.84 -12.16 2.81
N SER A 260 0.91 -11.60 3.60
CA SER A 260 1.20 -11.04 4.93
C SER A 260 1.63 -12.04 6.01
N SER A 261 1.16 -13.29 5.95
CA SER A 261 1.49 -14.33 6.95
C SER A 261 2.77 -15.11 6.65
N GLN A 262 3.42 -14.83 5.52
CA GLN A 262 4.67 -15.45 5.10
C GLN A 262 5.86 -14.99 5.98
N SER A 263 6.90 -15.81 6.12
CA SER A 263 8.13 -15.42 6.82
C SER A 263 8.86 -14.30 6.07
N LYS A 264 9.61 -13.46 6.81
CA LYS A 264 10.34 -12.32 6.24
C LYS A 264 11.35 -12.75 5.17
N ASP A 265 12.06 -13.86 5.40
CA ASP A 265 13.04 -14.37 4.45
C ASP A 265 12.40 -14.75 3.12
N LYS A 266 11.24 -15.41 3.14
CA LYS A 266 10.52 -15.77 1.92
C LYS A 266 9.89 -14.58 1.22
N GLN A 267 9.41 -13.56 1.96
CA GLN A 267 8.92 -12.32 1.34
C GLN A 267 10.05 -11.58 0.61
N ARG A 268 11.29 -11.69 1.10
CA ARG A 268 12.47 -11.08 0.49
C ARG A 268 12.68 -11.55 -0.95
N ASP A 269 12.36 -12.81 -1.25
CA ASP A 269 12.55 -13.41 -2.58
C ASP A 269 11.83 -12.63 -3.69
N ALA A 270 10.64 -12.10 -3.39
CA ALA A 270 9.88 -11.27 -4.32
C ALA A 270 10.58 -9.94 -4.66
N PHE A 271 11.40 -9.40 -3.75
CA PHE A 271 12.13 -8.14 -3.92
C PHE A 271 13.48 -8.30 -4.60
N ILE A 272 14.06 -9.50 -4.61
CA ILE A 272 15.32 -9.77 -5.30
C ILE A 272 15.07 -9.61 -6.81
N PRO A 273 15.77 -8.69 -7.50
CA PRO A 273 15.64 -8.51 -8.95
C PRO A 273 15.87 -9.81 -9.72
N ALA A 274 15.19 -9.99 -10.85
CA ALA A 274 15.42 -11.14 -11.71
C ALA A 274 16.81 -11.07 -12.36
N GLY A 275 17.43 -12.24 -12.61
CA GLY A 275 18.65 -12.34 -13.39
C GLY A 275 18.46 -11.94 -14.87
N LYS A 276 19.57 -11.78 -15.61
CA LYS A 276 19.56 -11.29 -17.01
C LYS A 276 18.70 -12.11 -17.98
N ASP A 277 18.52 -13.41 -17.70
CA ASP A 277 17.74 -14.36 -18.50
C ASP A 277 16.64 -15.07 -17.67
N GLU A 278 16.23 -14.44 -16.57
CA GLU A 278 15.17 -14.94 -15.69
C GLU A 278 13.94 -14.04 -15.78
N VAL A 279 12.75 -14.65 -15.87
CA VAL A 279 11.47 -13.96 -15.69
C VAL A 279 10.94 -14.31 -14.31
N LYS A 280 10.69 -13.30 -13.48
CA LYS A 280 10.08 -13.50 -12.16
C LYS A 280 8.58 -13.32 -12.24
N ILE A 281 7.84 -14.26 -11.66
CA ILE A 281 6.39 -14.22 -11.51
C ILE A 281 6.09 -14.04 -10.03
N ILE A 282 5.55 -12.88 -9.65
CA ILE A 282 5.15 -12.59 -8.27
C ILE A 282 3.65 -12.83 -8.12
N LEU A 283 3.27 -13.79 -7.29
CA LEU A 283 1.89 -14.06 -6.90
C LEU A 283 1.61 -13.35 -5.57
N SER A 284 0.76 -12.31 -5.59
CA SER A 284 0.62 -11.42 -4.43
C SER A 284 -0.84 -11.14 -4.06
N THR A 285 -1.07 -10.89 -2.77
CA THR A 285 -2.31 -10.21 -2.33
C THR A 285 -2.21 -8.70 -2.56
N ASN A 286 -3.13 -7.92 -2.00
CA ASN A 286 -3.06 -6.46 -1.98
C ASN A 286 -1.78 -5.89 -1.32
N ILE A 287 -0.92 -6.73 -0.71
CA ILE A 287 0.37 -6.30 -0.16
C ILE A 287 1.26 -5.59 -1.20
N ALA A 288 1.19 -5.96 -2.48
CA ALA A 288 1.94 -5.31 -3.56
C ALA A 288 1.28 -4.04 -4.15
N GLU A 289 0.10 -3.63 -3.66
CA GLU A 289 -0.73 -2.57 -4.26
C GLU A 289 -0.20 -1.14 -4.05
N THR A 290 0.24 -0.76 -2.85
CA THR A 290 0.72 0.61 -2.54
C THR A 290 2.12 0.63 -1.91
N SER A 291 2.33 -0.23 -0.91
CA SER A 291 3.40 -0.07 0.08
C SER A 291 4.77 -0.62 -0.27
N VAL A 292 4.93 -1.19 -1.45
CA VAL A 292 6.08 -2.03 -1.76
C VAL A 292 6.54 -1.80 -3.19
N THR A 293 7.83 -1.55 -3.41
CA THR A 293 8.39 -1.42 -4.77
C THR A 293 9.04 -2.73 -5.18
N ILE A 294 8.50 -3.36 -6.23
CA ILE A 294 9.09 -4.54 -6.85
C ILE A 294 9.69 -4.08 -8.17
N SER A 295 11.01 -4.08 -8.26
CA SER A 295 11.72 -3.72 -9.50
C SER A 295 11.53 -4.76 -10.58
N GLY A 296 11.59 -4.32 -11.84
CA GLY A 296 11.48 -5.19 -13.01
C GLY A 296 10.07 -5.48 -13.52
N VAL A 297 9.01 -5.16 -12.75
CA VAL A 297 7.62 -5.45 -13.13
C VAL A 297 7.19 -4.58 -14.32
N THR A 298 6.74 -5.23 -15.39
CA THR A 298 6.18 -4.58 -16.58
C THR A 298 4.81 -5.13 -16.97
N THR A 299 4.43 -6.29 -16.43
CA THR A 299 3.12 -6.89 -16.66
C THR A 299 2.40 -7.06 -15.33
N VAL A 300 1.16 -6.58 -15.27
CA VAL A 300 0.24 -6.81 -14.15
C VAL A 300 -0.93 -7.67 -14.62
N ILE A 301 -1.30 -8.66 -13.83
CA ILE A 301 -2.53 -9.44 -14.00
C ILE A 301 -3.41 -9.19 -12.77
N ASP A 302 -4.55 -8.55 -12.98
CA ASP A 302 -5.45 -8.12 -11.93
C ASP A 302 -6.76 -8.91 -11.99
N THR A 303 -7.00 -9.75 -10.99
CA THR A 303 -8.27 -10.48 -10.83
C THR A 303 -9.45 -9.58 -10.48
N GLY A 304 -9.22 -8.32 -10.07
CA GLY A 304 -10.28 -7.41 -9.64
C GLY A 304 -10.87 -7.75 -8.27
N LEU A 305 -10.26 -8.70 -7.54
CA LEU A 305 -10.75 -9.20 -6.27
C LEU A 305 -9.76 -8.93 -5.13
N ALA A 306 -10.31 -8.80 -3.91
CA ALA A 306 -9.54 -8.77 -2.67
C ALA A 306 -10.36 -9.36 -1.52
N LYS A 307 -9.67 -9.91 -0.51
CA LYS A 307 -10.31 -10.34 0.73
C LYS A 307 -10.50 -9.12 1.63
N THR A 308 -11.75 -8.67 1.75
CA THR A 308 -12.13 -7.48 2.52
C THR A 308 -12.87 -7.89 3.79
N ARG A 309 -12.59 -7.20 4.90
CA ARG A 309 -13.34 -7.37 6.14
C ARG A 309 -14.65 -6.62 6.07
N VAL A 310 -15.75 -7.35 6.11
CA VAL A 310 -17.12 -6.82 6.19
C VAL A 310 -17.65 -7.17 7.57
N PHE A 311 -17.82 -6.15 8.42
CA PHE A 311 -18.04 -6.27 9.86
C PHE A 311 -16.92 -7.11 10.53
N ASP A 312 -17.14 -8.40 10.74
CA ASP A 312 -16.19 -9.34 11.36
C ASP A 312 -15.87 -10.57 10.52
N THR A 313 -16.38 -10.64 9.28
CA THR A 313 -16.09 -11.75 8.36
C THR A 313 -15.21 -11.29 7.21
N LEU A 314 -14.22 -12.11 6.87
CA LEU A 314 -13.40 -11.92 5.67
C LEU A 314 -14.13 -12.54 4.48
N ARG A 315 -14.51 -11.72 3.52
CA ARG A 315 -15.13 -12.16 2.27
C ARG A 315 -14.32 -11.68 1.08
N ILE A 316 -14.30 -12.49 0.03
CA ILE A 316 -13.77 -12.05 -1.26
C ILE A 316 -14.80 -11.08 -1.85
N SER A 317 -14.35 -9.89 -2.23
CA SER A 317 -15.18 -8.85 -2.84
C SER A 317 -14.43 -8.21 -4.01
N PRO A 318 -15.16 -7.59 -4.96
CA PRO A 318 -14.56 -6.70 -5.94
C PRO A 318 -13.77 -5.58 -5.26
N ILE A 319 -12.72 -5.12 -5.94
CA ILE A 319 -11.93 -3.96 -5.53
C ILE A 319 -12.58 -2.64 -5.98
N SER A 320 -12.04 -1.52 -5.51
CA SER A 320 -12.43 -0.20 -6.01
C SER A 320 -11.68 0.16 -7.30
N LYS A 321 -12.22 1.10 -8.08
CA LYS A 321 -11.54 1.65 -9.26
C LYS A 321 -10.18 2.26 -8.92
N ALA A 322 -10.08 2.93 -7.78
CA ALA A 322 -8.80 3.45 -7.26
C ALA A 322 -7.78 2.33 -6.99
N SER A 323 -8.21 1.20 -6.43
CA SER A 323 -7.35 0.03 -6.19
C SER A 323 -6.85 -0.58 -7.51
N ALA A 324 -7.74 -0.75 -8.49
CA ALA A 324 -7.38 -1.22 -9.83
C ALA A 324 -6.38 -0.26 -10.54
N ALA A 325 -6.53 1.04 -10.36
CA ALA A 325 -5.57 2.04 -10.86
C ALA A 325 -4.19 1.90 -10.19
N GLN A 326 -4.15 1.67 -8.87
CA GLN A 326 -2.89 1.43 -8.14
C GLN A 326 -2.21 0.11 -8.54
N ARG A 327 -2.99 -0.95 -8.75
CA ARG A 327 -2.51 -2.25 -9.24
C ARG A 327 -1.91 -2.13 -10.64
N SER A 328 -2.65 -1.56 -11.59
CA SER A 328 -2.17 -1.34 -12.96
C SER A 328 -0.95 -0.43 -13.03
N GLY A 329 -0.91 0.62 -12.20
CA GLY A 329 0.24 1.51 -12.07
C GLY A 329 1.56 0.82 -11.66
N ARG A 330 1.52 -0.44 -11.21
CA ARG A 330 2.74 -1.22 -10.91
C ARG A 330 3.54 -1.60 -12.15
N ALA A 331 2.86 -1.78 -13.28
CA ALA A 331 3.51 -2.08 -14.57
C ALA A 331 4.28 -0.87 -15.12
N GLY A 332 3.87 0.35 -14.77
CA GLY A 332 4.40 1.60 -15.36
C GLY A 332 5.50 2.29 -14.54
N ARG A 333 6.09 1.64 -13.54
CA ARG A 333 7.03 2.30 -12.61
C ARG A 333 8.40 2.59 -13.20
N GLU A 334 8.95 1.67 -13.98
CA GLU A 334 10.32 1.77 -14.52
C GLU A 334 10.34 2.00 -16.04
N ARG A 335 9.32 1.52 -16.74
CA ARG A 335 9.19 1.59 -18.21
C ARG A 335 7.72 1.37 -18.60
N PRO A 336 7.33 1.57 -19.88
CA PRO A 336 5.98 1.25 -20.35
C PRO A 336 5.60 -0.20 -20.04
N GLY A 337 4.37 -0.40 -19.61
CA GLY A 337 3.91 -1.70 -19.14
C GLY A 337 2.52 -2.05 -19.64
N VAL A 338 2.03 -3.21 -19.22
CA VAL A 338 0.70 -3.73 -19.57
C VAL A 338 -0.01 -4.21 -18.31
N CYS A 339 -1.32 -3.98 -18.25
CA CYS A 339 -2.20 -4.54 -17.23
C CYS A 339 -3.35 -5.31 -17.86
N TYR A 340 -3.46 -6.58 -17.50
CA TYR A 340 -4.56 -7.47 -17.86
C TYR A 340 -5.56 -7.53 -16.72
N ARG A 341 -6.75 -7.00 -16.94
CA ARG A 341 -7.88 -7.05 -16.00
C ARG A 341 -8.75 -8.24 -16.36
N LEU A 342 -8.86 -9.20 -15.45
CA LEU A 342 -9.62 -10.44 -15.65
C LEU A 342 -11.12 -10.26 -15.38
N TYR A 343 -11.63 -9.09 -15.76
CA TYR A 343 -13.02 -8.68 -15.64
C TYR A 343 -13.36 -7.74 -16.79
N PRO A 344 -14.61 -7.72 -17.26
CA PRO A 344 -15.05 -6.80 -18.29
C PRO A 344 -14.95 -5.34 -17.89
N GLU A 345 -14.74 -4.48 -18.88
CA GLU A 345 -14.76 -3.03 -18.69
C GLU A 345 -16.11 -2.56 -18.16
N VAL A 346 -17.22 -3.13 -18.63
CA VAL A 346 -18.55 -2.80 -18.10
C VAL A 346 -18.68 -3.06 -16.60
N ALA A 347 -17.99 -4.07 -16.07
CA ALA A 347 -17.95 -4.35 -14.63
C ALA A 347 -17.07 -3.33 -13.90
N TYR A 348 -15.94 -2.93 -14.50
CA TYR A 348 -15.13 -1.83 -13.99
C TYR A 348 -15.96 -0.56 -13.87
N ASP A 349 -16.67 -0.15 -14.93
CA ASP A 349 -17.36 1.12 -14.96
C ASP A 349 -18.63 1.18 -14.10
N ASN A 350 -19.43 0.10 -14.11
CA ASN A 350 -20.77 0.11 -13.52
C ASN A 350 -20.88 -0.65 -12.18
N GLU A 351 -20.00 -1.61 -11.90
CA GLU A 351 -20.10 -2.44 -10.69
C GLU A 351 -19.08 -2.05 -9.61
N MET A 352 -17.88 -1.60 -10.01
CA MET A 352 -16.84 -1.22 -9.05
C MET A 352 -17.09 0.18 -8.47
N ILE A 353 -17.02 0.27 -7.15
CA ILE A 353 -17.06 1.56 -6.45
C ILE A 353 -15.80 2.37 -6.77
N GLU A 354 -15.95 3.68 -6.88
CA GLU A 354 -14.83 4.58 -7.20
C GLU A 354 -13.70 4.47 -6.15
N HIS A 355 -14.09 4.49 -4.88
CA HIS A 355 -13.18 4.56 -3.74
C HIS A 355 -13.65 3.64 -2.61
N SER A 356 -12.70 3.10 -1.85
CA SER A 356 -13.03 2.26 -0.70
C SER A 356 -13.61 3.10 0.43
N ILE A 357 -14.61 2.57 1.13
CA ILE A 357 -15.23 3.25 2.26
C ILE A 357 -14.21 3.34 3.41
N PRO A 358 -13.92 4.54 3.97
CA PRO A 358 -12.99 4.72 5.08
C PRO A 358 -13.29 3.78 6.25
N GLU A 359 -12.24 3.23 6.87
CA GLU A 359 -12.40 2.20 7.91
C GLU A 359 -13.24 2.69 9.10
N ILE A 360 -13.06 3.95 9.49
CA ILE A 360 -13.84 4.61 10.55
C ILE A 360 -15.36 4.56 10.28
N LEU A 361 -15.78 4.48 9.01
CA LEU A 361 -17.19 4.43 8.61
C LEU A 361 -17.77 3.01 8.60
N ARG A 362 -16.95 1.95 8.72
CA ARG A 362 -17.41 0.55 8.60
C ARG A 362 -16.94 -0.43 9.68
N SER A 363 -15.95 -0.09 10.51
CA SER A 363 -15.39 -0.99 11.55
C SER A 363 -15.94 -0.73 12.97
N ASP A 364 -15.66 -1.59 13.95
CA ASP A 364 -16.02 -1.28 15.35
C ASP A 364 -15.24 -0.07 15.88
N MET A 365 -15.91 0.80 16.63
CA MET A 365 -15.34 2.06 17.13
C MET A 365 -14.77 1.94 18.55
N SER A 366 -14.98 0.83 19.26
CA SER A 366 -14.70 0.73 20.70
C SER A 366 -13.22 0.91 20.99
N TYR A 367 -12.35 0.34 20.15
CA TYR A 367 -10.90 0.55 20.26
C TYR A 367 -10.55 2.02 20.05
N VAL A 368 -11.02 2.66 18.98
CA VAL A 368 -10.74 4.07 18.68
C VAL A 368 -11.21 5.00 19.80
N LEU A 369 -12.42 4.80 20.32
CA LEU A 369 -12.95 5.62 21.43
C LEU A 369 -12.13 5.44 22.71
N LEU A 370 -11.69 4.20 23.01
CA LEU A 370 -10.83 3.94 24.17
C LEU A 370 -9.49 4.67 24.04
N GLN A 371 -8.89 4.65 22.84
CA GLN A 371 -7.63 5.34 22.57
C GLN A 371 -7.76 6.87 22.67
N LEU A 372 -8.82 7.45 22.10
CA LEU A 372 -9.09 8.90 22.20
C LEU A 372 -9.23 9.37 23.65
N LEU A 373 -9.94 8.61 24.48
CA LEU A 373 -10.09 8.91 25.90
C LEU A 373 -8.77 8.70 26.66
N ALA A 374 -7.98 7.68 26.30
CA ALA A 374 -6.70 7.40 26.95
C ALA A 374 -5.63 8.46 26.64
N MET A 375 -5.64 9.03 25.44
CA MET A 375 -4.79 10.17 25.05
C MET A 375 -5.22 11.49 25.72
N GLY A 376 -6.41 11.54 26.33
CA GLY A 376 -6.92 12.76 26.98
C GLY A 376 -7.38 13.86 26.01
N VAL A 377 -7.47 13.57 24.71
CA VAL A 377 -7.94 14.52 23.68
C VAL A 377 -9.46 14.74 23.70
N VAL A 378 -10.18 13.87 24.43
CA VAL A 378 -11.62 13.95 24.65
C VAL A 378 -11.97 13.71 26.12
N GLY A 379 -12.88 14.51 26.67
CA GLY A 379 -13.51 14.28 27.98
C GLY A 379 -13.03 15.21 29.09
N GLY A 380 -13.80 15.27 30.18
CA GLY A 380 -13.55 16.14 31.33
C GLY A 380 -12.75 15.46 32.44
N GLY A 381 -11.42 15.64 32.44
CA GLY A 381 -10.58 15.56 33.64
C GLY A 381 -9.89 14.23 33.97
N GLY A 382 -8.61 14.34 34.39
CA GLY A 382 -8.01 13.41 35.37
C GLY A 382 -6.60 12.87 35.11
N GLY A 383 -5.63 13.73 34.81
CA GLY A 383 -4.19 13.40 34.86
C GLY A 383 -3.35 14.66 34.67
N ALA A 384 -2.56 15.02 35.70
CA ALA A 384 -1.81 16.27 35.78
C ALA A 384 -0.76 16.42 34.67
N THR A 385 -1.11 17.08 33.57
CA THR A 385 -0.23 17.97 32.83
C THR A 385 -1.11 19.03 32.16
N THR A 386 -0.67 20.27 32.31
CA THR A 386 -1.34 21.50 31.92
C THR A 386 -1.54 21.58 30.40
N HIS A 387 -2.73 22.06 30.00
CA HIS A 387 -3.14 22.49 28.67
C HIS A 387 -3.56 21.40 27.67
N THR A 388 -4.78 21.57 27.15
CA THR A 388 -5.40 20.96 25.95
C THR A 388 -6.37 19.78 26.15
N THR A 389 -7.40 19.92 26.99
CA THR A 389 -8.68 19.27 26.66
C THR A 389 -9.27 20.00 25.45
N THR A 390 -9.01 19.48 24.24
CA THR A 390 -9.46 20.10 22.98
C THR A 390 -10.92 19.81 22.66
N CYS A 391 -11.52 18.78 23.25
CA CYS A 391 -12.87 18.36 22.93
C CYS A 391 -13.64 17.86 24.18
N PRO A 392 -14.82 18.43 24.49
CA PRO A 392 -15.56 18.08 25.71
C PRO A 392 -16.18 16.68 25.65
N ASN A 393 -16.53 16.16 24.47
CA ASN A 393 -17.19 14.87 24.33
C ASN A 393 -16.81 14.13 23.03
N LEU A 394 -17.03 12.81 23.00
CA LEU A 394 -16.69 11.95 21.86
C LEU A 394 -17.51 12.26 20.59
N MET A 395 -18.68 12.89 20.72
CA MET A 395 -19.53 13.23 19.57
C MET A 395 -19.00 14.43 18.81
N ASP A 396 -18.30 15.33 19.49
CA ASP A 396 -17.79 16.58 18.94
C ASP A 396 -16.35 16.46 18.43
N PHE A 397 -15.71 15.29 18.63
CA PHE A 397 -14.37 15.05 18.09
C PHE A 397 -14.38 15.25 16.57
N PRO A 398 -13.45 16.08 16.03
CA PRO A 398 -13.43 16.43 14.62
C PRO A 398 -12.84 15.27 13.81
N PHE A 399 -13.61 14.23 13.53
CA PHE A 399 -13.18 13.21 12.58
C PHE A 399 -13.16 13.79 11.15
N VAL A 400 -12.14 13.44 10.36
CA VAL A 400 -12.10 13.75 8.91
C VAL A 400 -13.33 13.18 8.20
N ASP A 401 -13.69 11.94 8.53
CA ASP A 401 -14.93 11.28 8.15
C ASP A 401 -15.71 10.92 9.40
N LYS A 402 -16.77 11.67 9.71
CA LYS A 402 -17.52 11.50 10.96
C LYS A 402 -18.36 10.22 10.95
N PRO A 403 -18.11 9.25 11.85
CA PRO A 403 -18.97 8.08 11.97
C PRO A 403 -20.34 8.46 12.51
N SER A 404 -21.35 7.62 12.23
CA SER A 404 -22.72 7.92 12.66
C SER A 404 -22.84 7.99 14.19
N PRO A 405 -23.67 8.90 14.75
CA PRO A 405 -23.86 9.00 16.20
C PRO A 405 -24.31 7.67 16.84
N LYS A 406 -25.08 6.86 16.11
CA LYS A 406 -25.50 5.52 16.54
C LYS A 406 -24.30 4.62 16.83
N ARG A 407 -23.27 4.64 15.98
CA ARG A 407 -22.06 3.81 16.14
C ARG A 407 -21.22 4.25 17.33
N ILE A 408 -21.02 5.57 17.51
CA ILE A 408 -20.34 6.12 18.70
C ILE A 408 -21.07 5.70 19.98
N ARG A 409 -22.42 5.77 20.00
CA ARG A 409 -23.24 5.33 21.16
C ARG A 409 -23.10 3.83 21.43
N ILE A 410 -23.10 2.98 20.41
CA ILE A 410 -22.97 1.52 20.56
C ILE A 410 -21.61 1.18 21.19
N ALA A 411 -20.53 1.73 20.64
CA ALA A 411 -19.18 1.51 21.16
C ALA A 411 -19.01 2.05 22.59
N SER A 412 -19.55 3.24 22.89
CA SER A 412 -19.53 3.80 24.25
C SER A 412 -20.28 2.92 25.25
N ARG A 413 -21.44 2.36 24.87
CA ARG A 413 -22.18 1.41 25.73
C ARG A 413 -21.38 0.14 25.99
N LEU A 414 -20.67 -0.38 24.99
CA LEU A 414 -19.81 -1.55 25.17
C LEU A 414 -18.69 -1.26 26.16
N LEU A 415 -17.95 -0.15 25.96
CA LEU A 415 -16.88 0.28 26.86
C LEU A 415 -17.36 0.47 28.31
N ARG A 416 -18.59 0.95 28.50
CA ARG A 416 -19.19 1.06 29.83
C ARG A 416 -19.53 -0.30 30.43
N ARG A 417 -20.14 -1.20 29.64
CA ARG A 417 -20.49 -2.56 30.10
C ARG A 417 -19.27 -3.35 30.55
N ILE A 418 -18.14 -3.19 29.87
CA ILE A 418 -16.88 -3.84 30.26
C ILE A 418 -16.14 -3.10 31.37
N GLY A 419 -16.65 -1.97 31.85
CA GLY A 419 -16.09 -1.16 32.93
C GLY A 419 -14.84 -0.36 32.54
N ALA A 420 -14.63 -0.09 31.24
CA ALA A 420 -13.49 0.69 30.76
C ALA A 420 -13.70 2.20 30.92
N ILE A 421 -14.95 2.67 30.84
CA ILE A 421 -15.31 4.09 31.01
C ILE A 421 -16.38 4.28 32.08
N GLY A 422 -16.42 5.47 32.67
CA GLY A 422 -17.37 5.87 33.70
C GLY A 422 -18.84 5.88 33.26
N ALA A 423 -19.73 6.09 34.24
CA ALA A 423 -21.17 6.10 34.01
C ALA A 423 -21.67 7.36 33.29
N ASP A 424 -20.94 8.48 33.40
CA ASP A 424 -21.32 9.72 32.74
C ASP A 424 -21.31 9.57 31.20
N ILE A 425 -22.38 10.09 30.59
CA ILE A 425 -22.61 10.08 29.15
C ILE A 425 -22.05 11.35 28.51
N ALA A 426 -22.07 12.48 29.23
CA ALA A 426 -21.68 13.78 28.71
C ALA A 426 -20.16 13.94 28.72
N SER A 427 -19.49 13.53 29.81
CA SER A 427 -18.04 13.54 29.95
C SER A 427 -17.51 12.17 30.40
N PRO A 428 -17.39 11.19 29.48
CA PRO A 428 -16.90 9.86 29.83
C PRO A 428 -15.45 9.94 30.30
N THR A 429 -15.18 9.51 31.54
CA THR A 429 -13.83 9.40 32.09
C THR A 429 -13.32 7.96 32.00
N LEU A 430 -12.01 7.80 31.80
CA LEU A 430 -11.38 6.48 31.76
C LEU A 430 -11.27 5.90 33.18
N THR A 431 -11.70 4.66 33.38
CA THR A 431 -11.49 3.96 34.66
C THR A 431 -10.05 3.47 34.77
N ALA A 432 -9.63 3.03 35.97
CA ALA A 432 -8.33 2.34 36.13
C ALA A 432 -8.22 1.09 35.24
N LYS A 433 -9.33 0.37 35.06
CA LYS A 433 -9.41 -0.77 34.13
C LYS A 433 -9.25 -0.31 32.69
N GLY A 434 -9.95 0.74 32.28
CA GLY A 434 -9.82 1.33 30.94
C GLY A 434 -8.39 1.78 30.62
N ARG A 435 -7.69 2.40 31.59
CA ARG A 435 -6.29 2.81 31.44
C ARG A 435 -5.38 1.62 31.15
N ARG A 436 -5.55 0.53 31.91
CA ARG A 436 -4.80 -0.71 31.68
C ARG A 436 -5.15 -1.32 30.32
N MET A 437 -6.43 -1.35 29.95
CA MET A 437 -6.88 -1.88 28.65
C MET A 437 -6.26 -1.12 27.47
N ALA A 438 -6.19 0.21 27.54
CA ALA A 438 -5.62 1.05 26.48
C ALA A 438 -4.13 0.77 26.22
N GLN A 439 -3.40 0.25 27.22
CA GLN A 439 -1.99 -0.11 27.08
C GLN A 439 -1.76 -1.42 26.33
N TYR A 440 -2.79 -2.26 26.15
CA TYR A 440 -2.69 -3.53 25.44
C TYR A 440 -3.03 -3.39 23.94
N PRO A 441 -2.31 -4.13 23.07
CA PRO A 441 -2.48 -4.07 21.62
C PRO A 441 -3.56 -4.98 21.05
#